data_AF-A0A344UJW1-F1
#
_entry.id   AF-A0A344UJW1-F1
#
_cell.length_a   1.000
_cell.length_b   1.000
_cell.length_c   1.000
_cell.angle_alpha   90.00
_cell.angle_beta   90.00
_cell.angle_gamma   90.00
#
_symmetry.space_group_name_H-M   'P 1'
#
loop_
_entity.id
_entity.type
_entity.pdbx_description
1 polymer ?
#
loop_
_entity_poly.entity_id
_entity_poly.type
_entity_poly.pdbx_seq_one_letter_code
_entity_poly.pdbx_strand_id
1 'polypeptide(L)' 'MKQQRFDIDLDKHYNATVVIACEECGRETRQHLKALLPDQALRCSCGADITMATPDIQRAERQADAIRQSYRIH' A
#
# COMPACT_ATOMS: atom_id res chain seq x y z
N MET A 1 13.19 13.89 -0.17
CA MET A 1 12.35 12.91 0.54
C MET A 1 12.30 11.65 -0.32
N LYS A 2 12.75 10.50 0.19
CA LYS A 2 12.67 9.22 -0.55
C LYS A 2 11.19 8.86 -0.64
N GLN A 3 10.63 8.80 -1.85
CA GLN A 3 9.32 8.20 -2.06
C GLN A 3 9.42 6.73 -1.69
N GLN A 4 8.65 6.32 -0.69
CA GLN A 4 8.55 4.93 -0.29
C GLN A 4 8.00 4.16 -1.49
N ARG A 5 8.72 3.13 -1.95
CA ARG A 5 8.26 2.30 -3.06
C ARG A 5 7.22 1.33 -2.54
N PHE A 6 5.99 1.50 -3.02
CA PHE A 6 4.89 0.58 -2.79
C PHE A 6 4.32 0.12 -4.13
N ASP A 7 3.71 -1.06 -4.12
CA ASP A 7 2.95 -1.62 -5.23
C ASP A 7 1.48 -1.79 -4.84
N ILE A 8 0.59 -1.85 -5.82
CA ILE A 8 -0.85 -1.98 -5.61
C ILE A 8 -1.34 -3.22 -6.34
N ASP A 9 -1.77 -4.20 -5.55
CA ASP A 9 -2.42 -5.40 -6.04
C ASP A 9 -3.94 -5.28 -5.87
N LEU A 10 -4.69 -5.79 -6.83
CA LEU A 10 -6.15 -5.86 -6.77
C LEU A 10 -6.56 -7.32 -6.83
N ASP A 11 -7.23 -7.78 -5.77
CA ASP A 11 -7.81 -9.13 -5.75
C ASP A 11 -8.96 -9.25 -6.76
N LYS A 12 -9.42 -10.47 -7.04
CA LYS A 12 -10.57 -10.76 -7.92
C LYS A 12 -11.86 -10.04 -7.55
N HIS A 13 -12.00 -9.57 -6.30
CA HIS A 13 -13.13 -8.74 -5.84
C HIS A 13 -12.82 -7.23 -5.86
N TYR A 14 -11.73 -6.81 -6.50
CA TYR A 14 -11.33 -5.41 -6.62
C TYR A 14 -10.98 -4.72 -5.29
N ASN A 15 -10.63 -5.52 -4.29
CA ASN A 15 -10.05 -5.04 -3.04
C ASN A 15 -8.58 -4.68 -3.30
N ALA A 16 -8.25 -3.40 -3.12
CA ALA A 16 -6.89 -2.91 -3.27
C ALA A 16 -6.05 -3.29 -2.04
N THR A 17 -4.89 -3.86 -2.30
CA THR A 17 -3.89 -4.28 -1.32
C THR A 17 -2.60 -3.55 -1.64
N VAL A 18 -2.09 -2.79 -0.68
CA VAL A 18 -0.79 -2.14 -0.80
C VAL A 18 0.29 -3.12 -0.39
N VAL A 19 1.31 -3.24 -1.22
CA VAL A 19 2.51 -4.03 -0.94
C VAL A 19 3.65 -3.06 -0.70
N ILE A 20 4.18 -3.03 0.52
CA ILE A 20 5.22 -2.10 0.94
C ILE A 20 6.47 -2.91 1.30
N ALA A 21 7.58 -2.64 0.64
CA ALA A 21 8.85 -3.26 1.00
C ALA A 21 9.43 -2.60 2.25
N CYS A 22 9.78 -3.42 3.25
CA CYS A 22 10.52 -2.97 4.41
C CYS A 22 11.94 -2.55 3.99
N GLU A 23 12.33 -1.32 4.29
CA GLU A 23 13.68 -0.83 3.96
C GLU A 23 14.79 -1.53 4.78
N GLU A 24 14.45 -2.13 5.92
CA GLU A 24 15.44 -2.81 6.78
C GLU A 24 15.73 -4.24 6.34
N CYS A 25 14.70 -5.04 6.10
CA CYS A 25 14.86 -6.48 5.78
C CYS A 25 14.52 -6.84 4.34
N GLY A 26 14.03 -5.89 3.54
CA GLY A 26 13.56 -6.12 2.16
C GLY A 26 12.27 -6.92 2.04
N ARG A 27 11.66 -7.35 3.16
CA ARG A 27 10.40 -8.12 3.13
C ARG A 27 9.23 -7.23 2.78
N GLU A 28 8.35 -7.78 1.95
CA GLU A 28 7.13 -7.13 1.54
C GLU A 28 6.04 -7.34 2.60
N THR A 29 5.41 -6.24 3.01
CA THR A 29 4.25 -6.23 3.89
C THR A 29 3.03 -5.90 3.06
N ARG A 30 1.99 -6.72 3.15
CA ARG A 30 0.75 -6.56 2.39
C ARG A 30 -0.35 -6.11 3.33
N GLN A 31 -1.02 -5.02 3.01
CA GLN A 31 -2.14 -4.53 3.79
C GLN A 31 -3.26 -4.01 2.89
N HIS A 32 -4.51 -4.27 3.28
CA HIS A 32 -5.63 -3.72 2.55
C HIS A 32 -5.63 -2.19 2.65
N LEU A 33 -5.73 -1.52 1.49
CA LEU A 33 -5.68 -0.07 1.42
C LEU A 33 -6.81 0.58 2.24
N LYS A 34 -8.00 -0.03 2.25
CA LYS A 34 -9.13 0.43 3.07
C LYS A 34 -8.92 0.32 4.59
N ALA A 35 -7.96 -0.48 5.02
CA ALA A 35 -7.62 -0.69 6.43
C ALA A 35 -6.36 0.08 6.86
N LEU A 36 -5.66 0.70 5.90
CA LEU A 36 -4.51 1.54 6.13
C LEU A 36 -4.97 2.91 6.63
N LEU A 37 -4.47 3.31 7.80
CA LEU A 37 -4.66 4.65 8.32
C LEU A 37 -3.39 5.48 8.12
N PRO A 38 -3.51 6.80 7.86
CA PRO A 38 -2.38 7.70 7.84
C PRO A 38 -1.64 7.65 9.17
N ASP A 39 -0.30 7.65 9.09
CA ASP A 39 0.59 7.65 10.26
C ASP A 39 0.46 6.39 11.15
N GLN A 40 -0.22 5.36 10.66
CA GLN A 40 -0.24 4.06 11.31
C GLN A 40 1.07 3.31 11.04
N ALA A 41 1.76 2.93 12.11
CA ALA A 41 2.91 2.06 12.05
C ALA A 41 2.46 0.62 11.76
N LEU A 42 2.88 0.08 10.61
CA LEU A 42 2.77 -1.32 10.28
C LEU A 42 4.00 -2.07 10.78
N ARG A 43 3.78 -3.11 11.57
CA ARG A 43 4.87 -3.94 12.09
C ARG A 43 5.35 -4.91 11.00
N CYS A 44 6.60 -4.76 10.56
CA CYS A 44 7.23 -5.78 9.72
C CYS A 44 7.60 -7.01 10.55
N SER A 45 7.68 -8.19 9.93
CA SER A 45 8.09 -9.43 10.60
C SER A 45 9.52 -9.38 11.15
N CYS A 46 10.37 -8.49 10.67
CA CYS A 46 11.72 -8.28 11.22
C CYS A 46 11.72 -7.44 12.51
N GLY A 47 10.58 -6.84 12.89
CA GLY A 47 10.46 -5.95 14.04
C GLY A 47 10.55 -4.46 13.70
N ALA A 48 10.86 -4.11 12.45
CA ALA A 48 10.86 -2.74 11.96
C ALA A 48 9.44 -2.18 11.86
N ASP A 49 9.27 -0.90 12.17
CA ASP A 49 8.01 -0.18 11.97
C ASP A 49 8.01 0.51 10.59
N ILE A 50 7.02 0.19 9.78
CA ILE A 50 6.80 0.75 8.45
C ILE A 50 5.65 1.74 8.57
N THR A 51 5.93 3.02 8.43
CA THR A 51 4.90 4.06 8.37
C THR A 51 4.67 4.44 6.91
N MET A 52 3.40 4.65 6.55
CA MET A 52 3.03 5.36 5.34
C MET A 52 2.52 6.74 5.71
N ALA A 53 3.08 7.76 5.09
CA ALA A 53 2.59 9.11 5.24
C ALA A 53 1.26 9.28 4.49
N THR A 54 0.42 10.20 4.95
CA THR A 54 -0.81 10.61 4.27
C THR A 54 -0.66 10.78 2.73
N PRO A 55 0.35 11.50 2.19
CA PRO A 55 0.48 11.66 0.74
C PRO A 55 0.77 10.35 -0.02
N ASP A 56 1.43 9.38 0.61
CA ASP A 56 1.70 8.07 0.01
C ASP A 56 0.44 7.22 -0.04
N ILE A 57 -0.38 7.27 1.02
CA ILE A 57 -1.71 6.63 1.04
C ILE A 57 -2.60 7.22 -0.07
N GLN A 58 -2.65 8.54 -0.21
CA GLN A 58 -3.43 9.17 -1.28
C GLN A 58 -2.92 8.82 -2.69
N ARG A 59 -1.61 8.57 -2.85
CA ARG A 59 -1.07 8.04 -4.11
C ARG A 59 -1.51 6.60 -4.34
N ALA A 60 -1.46 5.76 -3.32
CA ALA A 60 -1.94 4.38 -3.37
C ALA A 60 -3.43 4.30 -3.73
N GLU A 61 -4.26 5.16 -3.17
CA GLU A 61 -5.69 5.27 -3.51
C GLU A 61 -5.92 5.66 -4.97
N ARG A 62 -5.22 6.69 -5.45
CA ARG A 62 -5.32 7.09 -6.86
C ARG A 62 -4.85 6.01 -7.82
N GLN A 63 -3.79 5.29 -7.45
CA GLN A 63 -3.25 4.21 -8.27
C GLN A 63 -4.21 3.01 -8.28
N ALA A 64 -4.80 2.65 -7.13
CA ALA A 64 -5.85 1.64 -7.04
C ALA A 64 -7.08 2.02 -7.89
N ASP A 65 -7.52 3.28 -7.83
CA ASP A 65 -8.63 3.78 -8.65
C ASP A 65 -8.32 3.72 -10.15
N ALA A 66 -7.13 4.18 -10.56
CA ALA A 66 -6.68 4.10 -11.94
C ALA A 66 -6.64 2.65 -12.47
N ILE A 67 -6.20 1.71 -11.63
CA ILE A 67 -6.22 0.30 -11.99
C ILE A 67 -7.67 -0.20 -12.08
N ARG A 68 -8.56 0.12 -11.13
CA ARG A 68 -9.98 -0.26 -11.24
C ARG A 68 -10.65 0.25 -12.51
N GLN A 69 -10.35 1.48 -12.90
CA GLN A 69 -10.82 2.07 -14.15
C GLN A 69 -10.28 1.33 -15.37
N SER A 70 -9.02 0.89 -15.36
CA SER A 70 -8.45 0.12 -16.47
C SER A 70 -9.08 -1.27 -16.60
N TYR A 71 -9.51 -1.88 -15.49
CA TYR A 71 -10.29 -3.11 -15.46
C TYR A 71 -11.80 -2.91 -15.81
N ARG A 72 -12.24 -1.70 -16.17
CA ARG A 72 -13.64 -1.33 -16.52
C ARG A 72 -14.66 -1.74 -15.44
N ILE A 73 -14.29 -1.60 -14.19
CA ILE A 73 -15.22 -1.84 -13.08
C ILE A 73 -16.06 -0.56 -12.95
N HIS A 74 -17.32 -0.63 -13.39
CA HIS A 74 -18.32 0.41 -13.22
C HIS A 74 -19.09 0.22 -11.91
#